data_AF-A0A2T7MEM0-F1
#
_entry.id   AF-A0A2T7MEM0-F1
#
_cell.length_a   1.000
_cell.length_b   1.000
_cell.length_c   1.000
_cell.angle_alpha   90.00
_cell.angle_beta   90.00
_cell.angle_gamma   90.00
#
_symmetry.space_group_name_H-M   'P 1'
#
loop_
_entity.id
_entity.type
_entity.pdbx_description
1 polymer ?
#
loop_
_entity_poly.entity_id
_entity_poly.type
_entity_poly.pdbx_seq_one_letter_code
_entity_poly.pdbx_strand_id
1 'polypeptide(L)'
;MATWCVTNNRIALPMHHNTLTEFVRVLTDTVSARTGEPYSVSSLDQAVAAIRSVHTATGFDGMPGTTEARKLINAHGKQLRRRQRKSAVLDKIEQWEQVLAQKDCDPTTPAGMRNRALVIYSLNLFTRRSELAQLHLSDVTEITVEAEDEHGRLHEVPALEVYFSHSKTDQKGEGTSSYLLARDDEFCPVKTHRAWIALLAQHGITEGHLMRGFNRWGNFTPSLSGDSINRLTKQILKAAGYLTDPNGRTFTSHGWRASAYTVAKKHGATDEELHAAGRWSPKSQAAKGYGRSRTLTGGALGHVKKRAAPGTMNTTTSQEGTSETP
;
A
#
# COMPACT_ATOMS: atom_id res chain seq x y z
N MET A 1 -28.75 -0.61 -10.15
CA MET A 1 -29.10 -0.32 -11.56
C MET A 1 -30.45 -0.93 -11.92
N ALA A 2 -30.62 -2.25 -11.96
CA ALA A 2 -31.89 -2.88 -12.35
C ALA A 2 -33.10 -2.37 -11.55
N THR A 3 -32.99 -2.33 -10.21
CA THR A 3 -34.02 -1.75 -9.34
C THR A 3 -34.34 -0.29 -9.66
N TRP A 4 -33.31 0.52 -9.96
CA TRP A 4 -33.50 1.92 -10.34
C TRP A 4 -34.23 2.03 -11.68
N CYS A 5 -33.87 1.21 -12.66
CA CYS A 5 -34.55 1.17 -13.96
C CYS A 5 -36.04 0.80 -13.79
N VAL A 6 -36.36 -0.24 -13.02
CA VAL A 6 -37.74 -0.63 -12.71
C VAL A 6 -38.50 0.52 -12.05
N THR A 7 -37.92 1.14 -11.02
CA THR A 7 -38.56 2.24 -10.27
C THR A 7 -38.81 3.48 -11.13
N ASN A 8 -37.97 3.71 -12.15
CA ASN A 8 -38.05 4.90 -13.01
C ASN A 8 -38.63 4.58 -14.40
N ASN A 9 -39.31 3.44 -14.57
CA ASN A 9 -39.87 2.98 -15.84
C ASN A 9 -38.87 3.05 -17.01
N ARG A 10 -37.64 2.58 -16.78
CA ARG A 10 -36.57 2.49 -17.78
C ARG A 10 -36.26 1.05 -18.13
N ILE A 11 -35.75 0.85 -19.34
CA ILE A 11 -35.25 -0.45 -19.81
C ILE A 11 -33.84 -0.66 -19.26
N ALA A 12 -33.63 -1.77 -18.55
CA ALA A 12 -32.34 -2.14 -17.98
C ALA A 12 -31.43 -2.90 -18.98
N LEU A 13 -32.04 -3.64 -19.92
CA LEU A 13 -31.33 -4.43 -20.93
C LEU A 13 -32.22 -4.62 -22.18
N PRO A 14 -31.75 -4.24 -23.39
CA PRO A 14 -30.61 -3.36 -23.62
C PRO A 14 -30.91 -1.94 -23.13
N MET A 15 -29.99 -1.39 -22.33
CA MET A 15 -30.06 -0.03 -21.82
C MET A 15 -29.73 1.00 -22.90
N HIS A 16 -30.50 2.08 -22.96
CA HIS A 16 -30.20 3.22 -23.82
C HIS A 16 -29.16 4.16 -23.19
N HIS A 17 -28.36 4.88 -24.00
CA HIS A 17 -27.32 5.79 -23.48
C HIS A 17 -27.88 6.92 -22.61
N ASN A 18 -29.10 7.39 -22.90
CA ASN A 18 -29.79 8.39 -22.07
C ASN A 18 -30.10 7.85 -20.68
N THR A 19 -30.54 6.59 -20.59
CA THR A 19 -30.80 5.91 -19.31
C THR A 19 -29.53 5.76 -18.48
N LEU A 20 -28.39 5.42 -19.11
CA LEU A 20 -27.10 5.38 -18.41
C LEU A 20 -26.70 6.76 -17.90
N THR A 21 -26.83 7.80 -18.74
CA THR A 21 -26.47 9.18 -18.40
C THR A 21 -27.28 9.69 -17.21
N GLU A 22 -28.59 9.44 -17.21
CA GLU A 22 -29.49 9.79 -16.11
C GLU A 22 -29.18 9.01 -14.84
N PHE A 23 -28.91 7.70 -14.94
CA PHE A 23 -28.51 6.89 -13.81
C PHE A 23 -27.19 7.40 -13.18
N VAL A 24 -26.19 7.74 -14.00
CA VAL A 24 -24.92 8.30 -13.54
C VAL A 24 -25.12 9.67 -12.88
N ARG A 25 -26.00 10.53 -13.41
CA ARG A 25 -26.37 11.80 -12.76
C ARG A 25 -26.96 11.58 -11.37
N VAL A 26 -27.89 10.63 -11.23
CA VAL A 26 -28.43 10.29 -9.91
C VAL A 26 -27.31 9.83 -8.97
N LEU A 27 -26.36 9.02 -9.46
CA LEU A 27 -25.22 8.60 -8.65
C LEU A 27 -24.27 9.75 -8.28
N THR A 28 -24.08 10.77 -9.11
CA THR A 28 -23.25 11.94 -8.74
C THR A 28 -23.85 12.73 -7.59
N ASP A 29 -25.18 12.77 -7.51
CA ASP A 29 -25.92 13.48 -6.45
C ASP A 29 -26.13 12.61 -5.19
N THR A 30 -25.84 11.31 -5.27
CA THR A 30 -26.04 10.37 -4.17
C THR A 30 -24.83 10.30 -3.24
N VAL A 31 -25.09 10.34 -1.94
CA VAL A 31 -24.10 10.09 -0.90
C VAL A 31 -24.01 8.59 -0.60
N SER A 32 -22.80 8.03 -0.66
CA SER A 32 -22.54 6.63 -0.33
C SER A 32 -22.82 6.37 1.15
N ALA A 33 -23.78 5.49 1.46
CA ALA A 33 -24.11 5.09 2.83
C ALA A 33 -22.90 4.51 3.59
N ARG A 34 -21.97 3.87 2.88
CA ARG A 34 -20.75 3.28 3.47
C ARG A 34 -19.73 4.33 3.90
N THR A 35 -19.65 5.45 3.18
CA THR A 35 -18.59 6.45 3.38
C THR A 35 -19.09 7.79 3.87
N GLY A 36 -20.39 8.05 3.83
CA GLY A 36 -20.98 9.36 4.11
C GLY A 36 -20.59 10.44 3.10
N GLU A 37 -20.10 10.04 1.92
CA GLU A 37 -19.46 10.94 0.95
C GLU A 37 -20.00 10.69 -0.46
N PRO A 38 -19.99 11.68 -1.38
CA PRO A 38 -20.33 11.47 -2.78
C PRO A 38 -19.47 10.37 -3.42
N TYR A 39 -20.03 9.64 -4.39
CA TYR A 39 -19.28 8.61 -5.11
C TYR A 39 -18.07 9.21 -5.85
N SER A 40 -16.93 8.51 -5.78
CA SER A 40 -15.71 8.91 -6.48
C SER A 40 -15.80 8.63 -7.97
N VAL A 41 -15.02 9.35 -8.78
CA VAL A 41 -14.85 9.10 -10.23
C VAL A 41 -14.63 7.62 -10.52
N SER A 42 -13.70 6.98 -9.81
CA SER A 42 -13.41 5.56 -9.99
C SER A 42 -14.59 4.64 -9.66
N SER A 43 -15.45 5.00 -8.70
CA SER A 43 -16.63 4.20 -8.35
C SER A 43 -17.69 4.30 -9.45
N LEU A 44 -17.89 5.51 -9.99
CA LEU A 44 -18.80 5.74 -11.12
C LEU A 44 -18.30 5.05 -12.39
N ASP A 45 -16.99 5.12 -12.67
CA ASP A 45 -16.37 4.43 -13.79
C ASP A 45 -16.55 2.91 -13.70
N GLN A 46 -16.42 2.34 -12.50
CA GLN A 46 -16.67 0.92 -12.23
C GLN A 46 -18.15 0.56 -12.44
N ALA A 47 -19.09 1.40 -12.00
CA ALA A 47 -20.51 1.17 -12.23
C ALA A 47 -20.83 1.13 -13.73
N VAL A 48 -20.29 2.08 -14.52
CA VAL A 48 -20.44 2.11 -15.99
C VAL A 48 -19.83 0.86 -16.62
N ALA A 49 -18.64 0.45 -16.19
CA ALA A 49 -17.98 -0.75 -16.71
C ALA A 49 -18.77 -2.02 -16.41
N ALA A 50 -19.31 -2.16 -15.19
CA ALA A 50 -20.14 -3.29 -14.82
C ALA A 50 -21.41 -3.39 -15.69
N ILE A 51 -22.06 -2.26 -15.96
CA ILE A 51 -23.24 -2.22 -16.85
C ILE A 51 -22.87 -2.70 -18.26
N ARG A 52 -21.77 -2.18 -18.83
CA ARG A 52 -21.28 -2.63 -20.15
C ARG A 52 -20.92 -4.10 -20.17
N SER A 53 -20.30 -4.60 -19.11
CA SER A 53 -19.92 -6.02 -19.01
C SER A 53 -21.14 -6.93 -19.09
N VAL A 54 -22.25 -6.57 -18.43
CA VAL A 54 -23.51 -7.32 -18.51
C VAL A 54 -24.11 -7.26 -19.91
N HIS A 55 -24.04 -6.12 -20.59
CA HIS A 55 -24.54 -5.97 -21.96
C HIS A 55 -23.76 -6.82 -22.95
N THR A 56 -22.43 -6.76 -22.90
CA THR A 56 -21.56 -7.62 -23.71
C THR A 56 -21.84 -9.11 -23.44
N ALA A 57 -21.94 -9.52 -22.17
CA ALA A 57 -22.24 -10.90 -21.82
C ALA A 57 -23.62 -11.40 -22.31
N THR A 58 -24.52 -10.50 -22.67
CA THR A 58 -25.87 -10.80 -23.16
C THR A 58 -26.05 -10.50 -24.66
N GLY A 59 -24.96 -10.27 -25.39
CA GLY A 59 -24.96 -10.08 -26.84
C GLY A 59 -25.20 -8.64 -27.31
N PHE A 60 -25.24 -7.66 -26.39
CA PHE A 60 -25.40 -6.24 -26.71
C PHE A 60 -24.06 -5.50 -26.67
N ASP A 61 -23.14 -5.92 -27.54
CA ASP A 61 -21.80 -5.33 -27.59
C ASP A 61 -21.80 -3.84 -27.90
N GLY A 62 -20.94 -3.11 -27.18
CA GLY A 62 -20.84 -1.66 -27.30
C GLY A 62 -21.98 -0.86 -26.66
N MET A 63 -23.01 -1.52 -26.13
CA MET A 63 -24.12 -0.87 -25.43
C MET A 63 -23.95 -0.87 -23.90
N PRO A 64 -24.56 0.09 -23.20
CA PRO A 64 -24.98 1.41 -23.71
C PRO A 64 -23.77 2.26 -24.11
N GLY A 65 -23.97 3.21 -25.03
CA GLY A 65 -22.97 4.25 -25.32
C GLY A 65 -22.62 5.05 -24.06
N THR A 66 -21.33 5.27 -23.80
CA THR A 66 -20.84 5.81 -22.51
C THR A 66 -20.34 7.25 -22.54
N THR A 67 -20.30 7.89 -23.72
CA THR A 67 -19.66 9.19 -23.91
C THR A 67 -20.23 10.27 -22.99
N GLU A 68 -21.56 10.43 -22.96
CA GLU A 68 -22.22 11.46 -22.15
C GLU A 68 -22.12 11.19 -20.64
N ALA A 69 -22.29 9.92 -20.24
CA ALA A 69 -22.05 9.50 -18.86
C ALA A 69 -20.62 9.81 -18.39
N ARG A 70 -19.60 9.59 -19.23
CA ARG A 70 -18.21 9.92 -18.88
C ARG A 70 -17.97 11.42 -18.79
N LYS A 71 -18.61 12.24 -19.62
CA LYS A 71 -18.54 13.71 -19.50
C LYS A 71 -19.06 14.17 -18.14
N LEU A 72 -20.18 13.62 -17.66
CA LEU A 72 -20.72 13.90 -16.33
C LEU A 72 -19.75 13.47 -15.22
N ILE A 73 -19.19 12.27 -15.30
CA ILE A 73 -18.20 11.79 -14.32
C ILE A 73 -16.98 12.72 -14.27
N ASN A 74 -16.50 13.18 -15.42
CA ASN A 74 -15.37 14.11 -15.49
C ASN A 74 -15.71 15.48 -14.88
N ALA A 75 -16.91 16.01 -15.14
CA ALA A 75 -17.38 17.26 -14.54
C ALA A 75 -17.52 17.14 -13.01
N HIS A 76 -18.11 16.05 -12.53
CA HIS A 76 -18.21 15.71 -11.11
C HIS A 76 -16.82 15.63 -10.46
N GLY A 77 -15.87 14.97 -11.12
CA GLY A 77 -14.47 14.90 -10.66
C GLY A 77 -13.82 16.28 -10.50
N LYS A 78 -14.09 17.20 -11.42
CA LYS A 78 -13.58 18.60 -11.34
C LYS A 78 -14.20 19.36 -10.17
N GLN A 79 -15.47 19.13 -9.86
CA GLN A 79 -16.16 19.75 -8.73
C GLN A 79 -15.68 19.19 -7.39
N LEU A 80 -15.44 17.88 -7.32
CA LEU A 80 -14.96 17.25 -6.09
C LEU A 80 -13.60 17.78 -5.65
N ARG A 81 -12.67 18.07 -6.58
CA ARG A 81 -11.32 18.66 -6.31
C ARG A 81 -10.65 18.10 -5.04
N ARG A 82 -10.83 16.80 -4.76
CA ARG A 82 -10.25 16.14 -3.60
C ARG A 82 -8.86 15.64 -3.96
N ARG A 83 -7.84 16.13 -3.24
CA ARG A 83 -6.53 15.49 -3.26
C ARG A 83 -6.72 14.05 -2.79
N GLN A 84 -6.40 13.07 -3.64
CA GLN A 84 -6.42 11.66 -3.22
C GLN A 84 -5.61 11.52 -1.94
N ARG A 85 -6.27 11.17 -0.83
CA ARG A 85 -5.61 10.95 0.44
C ARG A 85 -4.90 9.60 0.36
N LYS A 86 -3.60 9.66 0.07
CA LYS A 86 -2.71 8.50 0.27
C LYS A 86 -2.75 8.13 1.76
N SER A 87 -2.58 6.84 2.07
CA SER A 87 -2.38 6.35 3.45
C SER A 87 -1.33 7.17 4.19
N ALA A 88 -1.21 7.11 5.52
CA ALA A 88 0.05 7.49 6.18
C ALA A 88 1.19 6.51 5.82
N VAL A 89 2.44 6.86 6.17
CA VAL A 89 3.67 6.04 6.04
C VAL A 89 4.50 6.13 7.30
N LEU A 90 5.25 5.08 7.59
CA LEU A 90 6.37 5.07 8.51
C LEU A 90 7.65 5.05 7.68
N ASP A 91 8.39 6.14 7.69
CA ASP A 91 9.50 6.38 6.76
C ASP A 91 10.87 6.22 7.43
N LYS A 92 10.90 5.57 8.59
CA LYS A 92 12.06 5.31 9.45
C LYS A 92 11.97 3.89 10.03
N ILE A 93 13.09 3.20 10.12
CA ILE A 93 13.16 1.81 10.63
C ILE A 93 12.77 1.75 12.11
N GLU A 94 13.16 2.77 12.89
CA GLU A 94 12.88 2.82 14.34
C GLU A 94 11.37 2.86 14.63
N GLN A 95 10.57 3.40 13.71
CA GLN A 95 9.11 3.38 13.83
C GLN A 95 8.55 1.97 13.66
N TRP A 96 9.19 1.14 12.83
CA TRP A 96 8.78 -0.26 12.62
C TRP A 96 9.14 -1.11 13.83
N GLU A 97 10.32 -0.89 14.42
CA GLU A 97 10.76 -1.53 15.68
C GLU A 97 9.76 -1.21 16.80
N GLN A 98 9.39 0.07 16.95
CA GLN A 98 8.40 0.50 17.93
C GLN A 98 7.01 -0.10 17.72
N VAL A 99 6.63 -0.40 16.47
CA VAL A 99 5.39 -1.14 16.17
C VAL A 99 5.52 -2.60 16.57
N LEU A 100 6.65 -3.26 16.27
CA LEU A 100 6.88 -4.66 16.61
C LEU A 100 7.06 -4.89 18.12
N ALA A 101 7.49 -3.87 18.87
CA ALA A 101 7.61 -3.89 20.32
C ALA A 101 6.27 -3.74 21.06
N GLN A 102 5.17 -3.42 20.37
CA GLN A 102 3.85 -3.32 21.01
C GLN A 102 3.34 -4.67 21.48
N LYS A 103 2.55 -4.69 22.57
CA LYS A 103 1.86 -5.89 23.07
C LYS A 103 1.01 -6.59 21.99
N ASP A 104 0.42 -5.80 21.09
CA ASP A 104 -0.36 -6.33 19.96
C ASP A 104 0.50 -7.13 18.96
N CYS A 105 1.83 -7.08 19.04
CA CYS A 105 2.79 -7.83 18.22
C CYS A 105 3.64 -8.80 19.06
N ASP A 106 3.24 -9.10 20.29
CA ASP A 106 3.95 -10.00 21.20
C ASP A 106 4.01 -11.43 20.63
N PRO A 107 5.21 -11.94 20.27
CA PRO A 107 5.36 -13.24 19.65
C PRO A 107 5.01 -14.42 20.57
N THR A 108 4.86 -14.19 21.88
CA THR A 108 4.47 -15.23 22.84
C THR A 108 2.97 -15.54 22.81
N THR A 109 2.17 -14.69 22.16
CA THR A 109 0.72 -14.89 22.04
C THR A 109 0.34 -15.23 20.59
N PRO A 110 -0.67 -16.10 20.34
CA PRO A 110 -1.15 -16.37 18.99
C PRO A 110 -1.58 -15.11 18.22
N ALA A 111 -2.24 -14.18 18.91
CA ALA A 111 -2.70 -12.93 18.31
C ALA A 111 -1.55 -11.97 17.97
N GLY A 112 -0.56 -11.87 18.86
CA GLY A 112 0.62 -11.04 18.67
C GLY A 112 1.55 -11.60 17.61
N MET A 113 1.80 -12.91 17.60
CA MET A 113 2.58 -13.57 16.54
C MET A 113 1.93 -13.41 15.16
N ARG A 114 0.60 -13.54 15.06
CA ARG A 114 -0.17 -13.28 13.84
C ARG A 114 -0.03 -11.83 13.35
N ASN A 115 -0.07 -10.87 14.26
CA ASN A 115 0.10 -9.45 13.94
C ASN A 115 1.54 -9.14 13.52
N ARG A 116 2.53 -9.70 14.20
CA ARG A 116 3.96 -9.60 13.85
C ARG A 116 4.21 -10.15 12.45
N ALA A 117 3.70 -11.35 12.15
CA ALA A 117 3.77 -11.95 10.82
C ALA A 117 3.11 -11.04 9.78
N LEU A 118 1.92 -10.51 10.02
CA LEU A 118 1.25 -9.57 9.12
C LEU A 118 2.13 -8.37 8.78
N VAL A 119 2.75 -7.73 9.77
CA VAL A 119 3.63 -6.57 9.57
C VAL A 119 4.85 -6.95 8.75
N ILE A 120 5.56 -8.01 9.15
CA ILE A 120 6.81 -8.44 8.51
C ILE A 120 6.57 -8.88 7.06
N TYR A 121 5.51 -9.64 6.79
CA TYR A 121 5.12 -9.98 5.42
C TYR A 121 4.73 -8.74 4.61
N SER A 122 3.98 -7.80 5.18
CA SER A 122 3.55 -6.60 4.45
C SER A 122 4.73 -5.70 4.07
N LEU A 123 5.76 -5.62 4.92
CA LEU A 123 6.98 -4.87 4.67
C LEU A 123 7.86 -5.56 3.62
N ASN A 124 8.15 -6.84 3.80
CA ASN A 124 9.09 -7.58 2.95
C ASN A 124 8.51 -7.88 1.55
N LEU A 125 7.24 -8.28 1.45
CA LEU A 125 6.61 -8.61 0.16
C LEU A 125 5.94 -7.43 -0.51
N PHE A 126 5.90 -6.27 0.14
CA PHE A 126 5.16 -5.11 -0.37
C PHE A 126 3.67 -5.43 -0.62
N THR A 127 3.07 -6.42 0.04
CA THR A 127 1.77 -6.99 -0.40
C THR A 127 0.63 -5.98 -0.43
N ARG A 128 -0.34 -6.21 -1.33
CA ARG A 128 -1.69 -5.69 -1.15
C ARG A 128 -2.39 -6.49 -0.05
N ARG A 129 -3.30 -5.85 0.69
CA ARG A 129 -4.10 -6.53 1.73
C ARG A 129 -4.88 -7.74 1.20
N SER A 130 -5.32 -7.70 -0.06
CA SER A 130 -6.03 -8.84 -0.67
C SER A 130 -5.08 -9.98 -0.98
N GLU A 131 -3.85 -9.70 -1.40
CA GLU A 131 -2.83 -10.72 -1.66
C GLU A 131 -2.47 -11.43 -0.36
N LEU A 132 -2.20 -10.67 0.71
CA LEU A 132 -1.89 -11.26 2.02
C LEU A 132 -3.07 -12.05 2.61
N ALA A 133 -4.30 -11.62 2.32
CA ALA A 133 -5.51 -12.33 2.75
C ALA A 133 -5.75 -13.65 1.98
N GLN A 134 -5.20 -13.79 0.77
CA GLN A 134 -5.40 -14.95 -0.10
C GLN A 134 -4.23 -15.92 -0.08
N LEU A 135 -3.10 -15.55 0.55
CA LEU A 135 -1.93 -16.40 0.61
C LEU A 135 -2.20 -17.65 1.45
N HIS A 136 -1.90 -18.82 0.91
CA HIS A 136 -1.99 -20.10 1.61
C HIS A 136 -0.64 -20.50 2.22
N LEU A 137 -0.67 -21.45 3.16
CA LEU A 137 0.53 -22.07 3.71
C LEU A 137 1.36 -22.74 2.62
N SER A 138 0.71 -23.37 1.64
CA SER A 138 1.33 -24.01 0.48
C SER A 138 1.99 -23.05 -0.50
N ASP A 139 1.68 -21.75 -0.41
CA ASP A 139 2.26 -20.73 -1.31
C ASP A 139 3.60 -20.21 -0.78
N VAL A 140 4.04 -20.65 0.40
CA VAL A 140 5.30 -20.24 1.02
C VAL A 140 6.20 -21.45 1.20
N THR A 141 7.29 -21.49 0.44
CA THR A 141 8.28 -22.56 0.50
C THR A 141 9.58 -22.01 1.07
N GLU A 142 10.14 -22.70 2.06
CA GLU A 142 11.49 -22.39 2.53
C GLU A 142 12.51 -23.00 1.57
N ILE A 143 13.42 -22.17 1.07
CA ILE A 143 14.48 -22.53 0.12
C ILE A 143 15.84 -22.04 0.63
N THR A 144 16.91 -22.54 0.04
CA THR A 144 18.26 -21.99 0.21
C THR A 144 18.68 -21.32 -1.08
N VAL A 145 19.23 -20.11 -0.99
CA VAL A 145 19.73 -19.35 -2.15
C VAL A 145 21.13 -18.85 -1.88
N GLU A 146 21.91 -18.62 -2.92
CA GLU A 146 23.17 -17.89 -2.81
C GLU A 146 22.88 -16.39 -2.77
N ALA A 147 23.41 -15.71 -1.76
CA ALA A 147 23.34 -14.26 -1.64
C ALA A 147 24.72 -13.67 -1.36
N GLU A 148 24.94 -12.46 -1.86
CA GLU A 148 26.17 -11.71 -1.65
C GLU A 148 26.10 -10.97 -0.30
N ASP A 149 27.14 -11.09 0.53
CA ASP A 149 27.28 -10.29 1.75
C ASP A 149 27.75 -8.86 1.44
N GLU A 150 27.85 -8.02 2.47
CA GLU A 150 28.36 -6.65 2.36
C GLU A 150 29.81 -6.54 1.84
N HIS A 151 30.55 -7.66 1.82
CA HIS A 151 31.93 -7.76 1.35
C HIS A 151 32.05 -8.39 -0.04
N GLY A 152 30.93 -8.65 -0.73
CA GLY A 152 30.95 -9.25 -2.06
C GLY A 152 31.07 -10.78 -2.07
N ARG A 153 30.91 -11.45 -0.92
CA ARG A 153 31.07 -12.91 -0.81
C ARG A 153 29.74 -13.62 -0.93
N LEU A 154 29.66 -14.55 -1.87
CA LEU A 154 28.53 -15.45 -2.00
C LEU A 154 28.53 -16.46 -0.86
N HIS A 155 27.37 -16.61 -0.22
CA HIS A 155 27.12 -17.63 0.79
C HIS A 155 25.68 -18.11 0.70
N GLU A 156 25.44 -19.34 1.15
CA GLU A 156 24.11 -19.92 1.23
C GLU A 156 23.31 -19.27 2.36
N VAL A 157 22.13 -18.75 2.03
CA VAL A 157 21.22 -18.08 2.95
C VAL A 157 19.83 -18.71 2.85
N PRO A 158 19.21 -19.09 3.98
CA PRO A 158 17.81 -19.49 3.98
C PRO A 158 16.92 -18.35 3.48
N ALA A 159 15.90 -18.68 2.70
CA ALA A 159 14.95 -17.72 2.17
C ALA A 159 13.54 -18.32 2.11
N LEU A 160 12.54 -17.46 1.94
CA LEU A 160 11.19 -17.88 1.60
C LEU A 160 10.93 -17.54 0.14
N GLU A 161 10.53 -18.53 -0.65
CA GLU A 161 9.81 -18.29 -1.89
C GLU A 161 8.32 -18.13 -1.58
N VAL A 162 7.74 -17.01 -1.99
CA VAL A 162 6.32 -16.73 -1.84
C VAL A 162 5.67 -16.59 -3.20
N TYR A 163 4.83 -17.55 -3.54
CA TYR A 163 4.09 -17.59 -4.79
C TYR A 163 2.78 -16.80 -4.69
N PHE A 164 2.49 -15.99 -5.69
CA PHE A 164 1.19 -15.32 -5.85
C PHE A 164 0.54 -15.83 -7.12
N SER A 165 -0.53 -16.61 -7.00
CA SER A 165 -1.31 -17.09 -8.15
C SER A 165 -2.02 -15.97 -8.92
N HIS A 166 -2.36 -14.87 -8.22
CA HIS A 166 -3.04 -13.73 -8.82
C HIS A 166 -2.50 -12.42 -8.23
N SER A 167 -2.30 -11.43 -9.09
CA SER A 167 -2.07 -10.05 -8.66
C SER A 167 -2.99 -9.08 -9.38
N LYS A 168 -3.24 -7.89 -8.80
CA LYS A 168 -4.10 -6.88 -9.44
C LYS A 168 -3.67 -6.51 -10.87
N THR A 169 -2.40 -6.68 -11.18
CA THR A 169 -1.80 -6.35 -12.48
C THR A 169 -1.55 -7.58 -13.34
N ASP A 170 -1.79 -8.78 -12.82
CA ASP A 170 -1.68 -10.04 -13.54
C ASP A 170 -3.02 -10.37 -14.20
N GLN A 171 -3.26 -9.77 -15.36
CA GLN A 171 -4.49 -9.96 -16.13
C GLN A 171 -4.56 -11.35 -16.80
N LYS A 172 -3.44 -12.09 -16.86
CA LYS A 172 -3.34 -13.39 -17.53
C LYS A 172 -3.30 -14.57 -16.54
N GLY A 173 -3.07 -14.32 -15.25
CA GLY A 173 -2.99 -15.36 -14.23
C GLY A 173 -1.71 -16.18 -14.33
N GLU A 174 -0.62 -15.59 -14.82
CA GLU A 174 0.69 -16.27 -14.94
C GLU A 174 1.30 -16.55 -13.56
N GLY A 175 0.89 -15.78 -12.54
CA GLY A 175 1.43 -15.84 -11.21
C GLY A 175 2.86 -15.27 -11.12
N THR A 176 3.36 -15.08 -9.90
CA THR A 176 4.70 -14.53 -9.68
C THR A 176 5.22 -14.91 -8.31
N SER A 177 6.51 -15.25 -8.23
CA SER A 177 7.20 -15.51 -6.97
C SER A 177 7.91 -14.26 -6.45
N SER A 178 8.03 -14.13 -5.13
CA SER A 178 8.89 -13.16 -4.45
C SER A 178 9.75 -13.88 -3.43
N TYR A 179 11.01 -13.48 -3.33
CA TYR A 179 11.99 -14.12 -2.47
C TYR A 179 12.30 -13.24 -1.27
N LEU A 180 12.26 -13.83 -0.06
CA LEU A 180 12.51 -13.15 1.19
C LEU A 180 13.71 -13.78 1.89
N LEU A 181 14.87 -13.12 1.85
CA LEU A 181 16.09 -13.62 2.49
C LEU A 181 15.97 -13.58 4.02
N ALA A 182 16.59 -14.56 4.68
CA ALA A 182 16.79 -14.52 6.12
C ALA A 182 17.60 -13.28 6.52
N ARG A 183 17.29 -12.79 7.71
CA ARG A 183 17.99 -11.69 8.38
C ARG A 183 18.37 -12.13 9.79
N ASP A 184 19.36 -11.46 10.36
CA ASP A 184 19.77 -11.66 11.75
C ASP A 184 18.95 -10.83 12.74
N ASP A 185 18.15 -9.87 12.27
CA ASP A 185 17.33 -8.97 13.08
C ASP A 185 15.88 -9.45 13.35
N GLU A 186 15.13 -8.59 14.02
CA GLU A 186 13.73 -8.82 14.42
C GLU A 186 12.71 -8.73 13.27
N PHE A 187 13.16 -8.26 12.09
CA PHE A 187 12.41 -8.17 10.84
C PHE A 187 12.59 -9.39 9.95
N CYS A 188 13.37 -10.38 10.40
CA CYS A 188 13.65 -11.60 9.66
C CYS A 188 12.36 -12.33 9.23
N PRO A 189 12.08 -12.42 7.91
CA PRO A 189 10.87 -13.06 7.40
C PRO A 189 10.90 -14.57 7.65
N VAL A 190 12.06 -15.22 7.51
CA VAL A 190 12.22 -16.66 7.74
C VAL A 190 11.95 -17.03 9.20
N LYS A 191 12.59 -16.36 10.17
CA LYS A 191 12.36 -16.59 11.61
C LYS A 191 10.88 -16.40 11.97
N THR A 192 10.28 -15.33 11.45
CA THR A 192 8.86 -15.01 11.69
C THR A 192 7.92 -16.06 11.09
N HIS A 193 8.18 -16.49 9.85
CA HIS A 193 7.40 -17.52 9.19
C HIS A 193 7.45 -18.84 9.96
N ARG A 194 8.65 -19.33 10.29
CA ARG A 194 8.86 -20.55 11.06
C ARG A 194 8.10 -20.53 12.39
N ALA A 195 8.20 -19.44 13.15
CA ALA A 195 7.47 -19.29 14.41
C ALA A 195 5.95 -19.29 14.22
N TRP A 196 5.46 -18.67 13.14
CA TRP A 196 4.02 -18.59 12.86
C TRP A 196 3.44 -19.95 12.43
N ILE A 197 4.11 -20.66 11.50
CA ILE A 197 3.64 -21.99 11.06
C ILE A 197 3.76 -23.03 12.17
N ALA A 198 4.78 -22.94 13.03
CA ALA A 198 4.91 -23.82 14.19
C ALA A 198 3.75 -23.61 15.17
N LEU A 199 3.35 -22.36 15.41
CA LEU A 199 2.19 -22.04 16.23
C LEU A 199 0.90 -22.57 15.60
N LEU A 200 0.70 -22.40 14.30
CA LEU A 200 -0.46 -22.97 13.59
C LEU A 200 -0.50 -24.50 13.71
N ALA A 201 0.65 -25.17 13.53
CA ALA A 201 0.76 -26.62 13.64
C ALA A 201 0.43 -27.12 15.05
N GLN A 202 0.84 -26.42 16.11
CA GLN A 202 0.46 -26.72 17.50
C GLN A 202 -1.06 -26.70 17.72
N HIS A 203 -1.79 -25.94 16.90
CA HIS A 203 -3.24 -25.87 16.90
C HIS A 203 -3.90 -26.77 15.82
N GLY A 204 -3.15 -27.71 15.23
CA GLY A 204 -3.66 -28.66 14.24
C GLY A 204 -3.90 -28.06 12.85
N ILE A 205 -3.30 -26.90 12.54
CA ILE A 205 -3.47 -26.21 11.27
C ILE A 205 -2.20 -26.33 10.45
N THR A 206 -2.25 -27.16 9.42
CA THR A 206 -1.12 -27.43 8.51
C THR A 206 -1.40 -27.03 7.05
N GLU A 207 -2.65 -26.67 6.73
CA GLU A 207 -3.07 -26.30 5.38
C GLU A 207 -4.03 -25.09 5.35
N GLY A 208 -4.35 -24.59 4.16
CA GLY A 208 -5.25 -23.46 3.94
C GLY A 208 -4.57 -22.10 4.09
N HIS A 209 -5.34 -21.07 4.46
CA HIS A 209 -4.85 -19.68 4.47
C HIS A 209 -3.75 -19.47 5.52
N LEU A 210 -2.71 -18.73 5.13
CA LEU A 210 -1.60 -18.34 6.00
C LEU A 210 -2.07 -17.40 7.11
N MET A 211 -2.89 -16.41 6.77
CA MET A 211 -3.40 -15.42 7.71
C MET A 211 -4.78 -15.80 8.24
N ARG A 212 -4.87 -15.95 9.56
CA ARG A 212 -6.09 -16.42 10.25
C ARG A 212 -6.48 -15.49 11.38
N GLY A 213 -7.80 -15.33 11.55
CA GLY A 213 -8.39 -14.56 12.64
C GLY A 213 -8.60 -15.41 13.87
N PHE A 214 -9.24 -14.82 14.88
CA PHE A 214 -9.74 -15.52 16.05
C PHE A 214 -11.23 -15.26 16.18
N ASN A 215 -11.99 -16.28 16.55
CA ASN A 215 -13.37 -16.08 16.98
C ASN A 215 -13.44 -15.62 18.45
N ARG A 216 -14.65 -15.35 18.96
CA ARG A 216 -14.85 -14.87 20.33
C ARG A 216 -14.39 -15.84 21.43
N TRP A 217 -14.14 -17.10 21.08
CA TRP A 217 -13.70 -18.16 21.99
C TRP A 217 -12.20 -18.44 21.90
N GLY A 218 -11.45 -17.64 21.11
CA GLY A 218 -10.00 -17.79 20.98
C GLY A 218 -9.55 -18.84 19.96
N ASN A 219 -10.47 -19.46 19.21
CA ASN A 219 -10.12 -20.42 18.16
C ASN A 219 -9.83 -19.72 16.84
N PHE A 220 -8.92 -20.30 16.06
CA PHE A 220 -8.59 -19.81 14.72
C PHE A 220 -9.80 -19.84 13.78
N THR A 221 -9.94 -18.79 12.97
CA THR A 221 -10.86 -18.80 11.83
C THR A 221 -10.20 -19.42 10.59
N PRO A 222 -10.99 -19.89 9.60
CA PRO A 222 -10.43 -20.47 8.37
C PRO A 222 -9.55 -19.50 7.56
N SER A 223 -9.86 -18.21 7.61
CA SER A 223 -9.14 -17.16 6.86
C SER A 223 -9.33 -15.78 7.50
N LEU A 224 -8.65 -14.78 6.94
CA LEU A 224 -8.76 -13.38 7.34
C LEU A 224 -8.99 -12.50 6.11
N SER A 225 -10.07 -11.71 6.09
CA SER A 225 -10.39 -10.87 4.94
C SER A 225 -9.44 -9.67 4.79
N GLY A 226 -9.28 -9.13 3.58
CA GLY A 226 -8.48 -7.92 3.35
C GLY A 226 -8.96 -6.70 4.17
N ASP A 227 -10.24 -6.62 4.52
CA ASP A 227 -10.77 -5.59 5.43
C ASP A 227 -10.37 -5.85 6.89
N SER A 228 -10.35 -7.12 7.30
CA SER A 228 -9.85 -7.51 8.63
C SER A 228 -8.34 -7.22 8.75
N ILE A 229 -7.54 -7.44 7.71
CA ILE A 229 -6.11 -7.06 7.68
C ILE A 229 -5.95 -5.56 7.88
N ASN A 230 -6.76 -4.75 7.19
CA ASN A 230 -6.73 -3.31 7.34
C ASN A 230 -7.19 -2.84 8.73
N ARG A 231 -8.17 -3.52 9.35
CA ARG A 231 -8.60 -3.25 10.72
C ARG A 231 -7.48 -3.58 11.72
N LEU A 232 -6.85 -4.75 11.60
CA LEU A 232 -5.71 -5.14 12.44
C LEU A 232 -4.54 -4.17 12.29
N THR A 233 -4.21 -3.79 11.04
CA THR A 233 -3.20 -2.75 10.79
C THR A 233 -3.52 -1.47 11.56
N LYS A 234 -4.75 -0.97 11.48
CA LYS A 234 -5.14 0.23 12.22
C LYS A 234 -5.05 0.07 13.73
N GLN A 235 -5.37 -1.11 14.27
CA GLN A 235 -5.26 -1.41 15.70
C GLN A 235 -3.79 -1.38 16.15
N ILE A 236 -2.92 -2.12 15.46
CA ILE A 236 -1.47 -2.17 15.72
C ILE A 236 -0.87 -0.77 15.68
N LEU A 237 -1.17 0.00 14.63
CA LEU A 237 -0.65 1.37 14.47
C LEU A 237 -1.23 2.34 15.50
N LYS A 238 -2.46 2.13 15.97
CA LYS A 238 -3.05 2.94 17.03
C LYS A 238 -2.34 2.70 18.35
N ALA A 239 -2.06 1.44 18.69
CA ALA A 239 -1.29 1.08 19.88
C ALA A 239 0.10 1.71 19.87
N ALA A 240 0.76 1.72 18.71
CA ALA A 240 2.08 2.33 18.53
C ALA A 240 2.07 3.88 18.40
N GLY A 241 0.92 4.55 18.46
CA GLY A 241 0.83 6.02 18.31
C GLY A 241 1.02 6.54 16.88
N TYR A 242 0.97 5.66 15.87
CA TYR A 242 1.27 5.95 14.47
C TYR A 242 0.07 5.85 13.51
N LEU A 243 -1.15 5.75 14.03
CA LEU A 243 -2.34 5.63 13.19
C LEU A 243 -2.56 6.84 12.28
N THR A 244 -2.20 8.05 12.71
CA THR A 244 -2.43 9.27 11.95
C THR A 244 -1.12 10.05 11.81
N ASP A 245 -0.79 10.49 10.60
CA ASP A 245 0.38 11.34 10.37
C ASP A 245 0.12 12.81 10.75
N PRO A 246 1.15 13.67 10.84
CA PRO A 246 0.98 15.09 11.14
C PRO A 246 0.10 15.88 10.16
N ASN A 247 -0.21 15.32 8.98
CA ASN A 247 -1.08 15.93 7.98
C ASN A 247 -2.53 15.39 8.05
N GLY A 248 -2.87 14.65 9.11
CA GLY A 248 -4.19 14.07 9.31
C GLY A 248 -4.50 12.87 8.40
N ARG A 249 -3.50 12.23 7.79
CA ARG A 249 -3.70 11.01 7.00
C ARG A 249 -3.74 9.80 7.90
N THR A 250 -4.71 8.92 7.70
CA THR A 250 -4.78 7.65 8.42
C THR A 250 -3.91 6.59 7.78
N PHE A 251 -3.18 5.82 8.57
CA PHE A 251 -2.47 4.62 8.15
C PHE A 251 -3.49 3.52 7.84
N THR A 252 -3.40 2.99 6.63
CA THR A 252 -4.16 1.83 6.15
C THR A 252 -3.18 0.71 5.83
N SER A 253 -3.66 -0.50 5.55
CA SER A 253 -2.79 -1.62 5.13
C SER A 253 -1.89 -1.26 3.94
N HIS A 254 -2.32 -0.34 3.07
CA HIS A 254 -1.51 0.14 1.93
C HIS A 254 -0.33 1.03 2.35
N GLY A 255 -0.35 1.54 3.57
CA GLY A 255 0.74 2.27 4.19
C GLY A 255 1.99 1.42 4.32
N TRP A 256 1.88 0.11 4.58
CA TRP A 256 3.04 -0.79 4.69
C TRP A 256 3.86 -0.83 3.41
N ARG A 257 3.20 -1.09 2.27
CA ARG A 257 3.83 -1.07 0.94
C ARG A 257 4.53 0.25 0.64
N ALA A 258 3.93 1.38 1.02
CA ALA A 258 4.54 2.70 0.82
C ALA A 258 5.69 2.98 1.81
N SER A 259 5.61 2.42 3.02
CA SER A 259 6.62 2.55 4.06
C SER A 259 7.87 1.79 3.64
N ALA A 260 7.71 0.51 3.26
CA ALA A 260 8.77 -0.34 2.72
C ALA A 260 9.47 0.31 1.54
N TYR A 261 8.70 0.80 0.55
CA TYR A 261 9.27 1.51 -0.61
C TYR A 261 10.06 2.75 -0.18
N THR A 262 9.50 3.56 0.72
CA THR A 262 10.13 4.82 1.13
C THR A 262 11.42 4.58 1.89
N VAL A 263 11.44 3.62 2.82
CA VAL A 263 12.64 3.25 3.58
C VAL A 263 13.69 2.63 2.66
N ALA A 264 13.35 1.61 1.87
CA ALA A 264 14.29 0.99 0.95
C ALA A 264 14.92 2.03 -0.01
N LYS A 265 14.13 2.96 -0.56
CA LYS A 265 14.66 4.05 -1.40
C LYS A 265 15.61 4.98 -0.64
N LYS A 266 15.32 5.31 0.63
CA LYS A 266 16.22 6.13 1.47
C LYS A 266 17.54 5.43 1.77
N HIS A 267 17.53 4.10 1.83
CA HIS A 267 18.70 3.26 2.06
C HIS A 267 19.39 2.80 0.77
N GLY A 268 19.13 3.47 -0.36
CA GLY A 268 19.91 3.29 -1.59
C GLY A 268 19.35 2.31 -2.60
N ALA A 269 18.20 1.66 -2.34
CA ALA A 269 17.62 0.72 -3.28
C ALA A 269 17.36 1.36 -4.66
N THR A 270 17.74 0.65 -5.72
CA THR A 270 17.53 1.08 -7.11
C THR A 270 16.06 1.03 -7.47
N ASP A 271 15.68 1.72 -8.55
CA ASP A 271 14.31 1.60 -9.04
C ASP A 271 14.04 0.18 -9.55
N GLU A 272 15.04 -0.51 -10.13
CA GLU A 272 14.88 -1.92 -10.54
C GLU A 272 14.57 -2.83 -9.35
N GLU A 273 15.33 -2.74 -8.26
CA GLU A 273 15.15 -3.55 -7.04
C GLU A 273 13.77 -3.30 -6.43
N LEU A 274 13.36 -2.04 -6.33
CA LEU A 274 12.04 -1.67 -5.80
C LEU A 274 10.92 -2.18 -6.70
N HIS A 275 11.07 -2.08 -8.02
CA HIS A 275 10.10 -2.59 -8.98
C HIS A 275 9.95 -4.10 -8.86
N ALA A 276 11.06 -4.83 -8.75
CA ALA A 276 11.08 -6.28 -8.54
C ALA A 276 10.40 -6.65 -7.20
N ALA A 277 10.82 -6.05 -6.09
CA ALA A 277 10.28 -6.33 -4.75
C ALA A 277 8.77 -6.08 -4.65
N GLY A 278 8.29 -5.00 -5.28
CA GLY A 278 6.86 -4.70 -5.31
C GLY A 278 6.09 -5.39 -6.42
N ARG A 279 6.73 -6.16 -7.32
CA ARG A 279 6.06 -6.77 -8.48
C ARG A 279 5.36 -5.71 -9.36
N TRP A 280 6.02 -4.57 -9.56
CA TRP A 280 5.57 -3.56 -10.51
C TRP A 280 6.19 -3.82 -11.88
N SER A 281 5.50 -3.46 -12.96
CA SER A 281 6.14 -3.46 -14.27
C SER A 281 7.35 -2.50 -14.27
N PRO A 282 8.45 -2.82 -14.97
CA PRO A 282 9.65 -1.98 -14.98
C PRO A 282 9.39 -0.51 -15.36
N LYS A 283 8.36 -0.25 -16.17
CA LYS A 283 7.97 1.10 -16.64
C LYS A 283 6.88 1.77 -15.80
N SER A 284 6.47 1.18 -14.68
CA SER A 284 5.35 1.64 -13.86
C SER A 284 5.60 3.00 -13.21
N GLN A 285 4.90 4.04 -13.67
CA GLN A 285 4.89 5.35 -12.99
C GLN A 285 4.18 5.29 -11.63
N ALA A 286 3.31 4.30 -11.42
CA ALA A 286 2.61 4.13 -10.16
C ALA A 286 3.56 3.76 -9.00
N ALA A 287 4.66 3.04 -9.30
CA ALA A 287 5.68 2.67 -8.31
C ALA A 287 6.36 3.92 -7.71
N LYS A 288 6.74 4.88 -8.55
CA LYS A 288 7.32 6.17 -8.12
C LYS A 288 6.40 6.95 -7.17
N GLY A 289 5.08 6.76 -7.28
CA GLY A 289 4.10 7.35 -6.39
C GLY A 289 4.12 6.84 -4.94
N TYR A 290 4.84 5.75 -4.65
CA TYR A 290 5.01 5.20 -3.29
C TYR A 290 6.15 5.87 -2.53
N GLY A 291 7.15 6.41 -3.21
CA GLY A 291 8.21 7.19 -2.58
C GLY A 291 7.61 8.43 -1.93
N ARG A 292 7.70 8.51 -0.60
CA ARG A 292 7.18 9.64 0.18
C ARG A 292 8.27 10.42 0.90
N SER A 293 9.52 10.20 0.52
CA SER A 293 10.64 11.03 0.96
C SER A 293 10.29 12.49 0.73
N ARG A 294 10.24 13.27 1.81
CA ARG A 294 10.14 14.73 1.76
C ARG A 294 11.50 15.34 1.42
N THR A 295 12.15 14.88 0.37
CA THR A 295 13.11 15.76 -0.30
C THR A 295 12.24 16.81 -0.99
N LEU A 296 12.01 17.93 -0.29
CA LEU A 296 11.46 19.13 -0.90
C LEU A 296 12.46 19.54 -1.97
N THR A 297 12.31 19.02 -3.19
CA THR A 297 12.88 19.66 -4.35
C THR A 297 12.22 21.03 -4.39
N GLY A 298 12.90 22.05 -3.88
CA GLY A 298 12.50 23.43 -4.12
C GLY A 298 12.23 23.52 -5.61
N GLY A 299 11.02 23.94 -5.99
CA GLY A 299 10.62 23.97 -7.41
C GLY A 299 11.73 24.62 -8.23
N ALA A 300 12.00 24.12 -9.44
CA ALA A 300 13.12 24.42 -10.37
C ALA A 300 14.20 25.46 -9.95
N LEU A 301 13.79 26.64 -9.50
CA LEU A 301 14.59 27.67 -8.83
C LEU A 301 15.33 27.24 -7.55
N GLY A 302 14.95 26.14 -6.90
CA GLY A 302 15.62 25.65 -5.67
C GLY A 302 17.10 25.28 -5.88
N HIS A 303 17.50 25.00 -7.13
CA HIS A 303 18.88 24.73 -7.53
C HIS A 303 19.64 25.97 -8.00
N VAL A 304 18.97 27.12 -8.15
CA VAL A 304 19.60 28.38 -8.55
C VAL A 304 20.32 28.95 -7.33
N LYS A 305 21.65 29.00 -7.39
CA LYS A 305 22.47 29.62 -6.33
C LYS A 305 21.99 31.06 -6.10
N LYS A 306 21.60 31.39 -4.87
CA LYS A 306 21.32 32.78 -4.48
C LYS A 306 22.59 33.61 -4.72
N ARG A 307 22.47 34.73 -5.46
CA ARG A 307 23.57 35.72 -5.53
C ARG A 307 23.84 36.22 -4.12
N ALA A 308 25.12 36.22 -3.71
CA ALA A 308 25.53 36.86 -2.47
C ALA A 308 25.16 38.35 -2.53
N ALA A 309 24.57 38.88 -1.46
CA ALA A 309 24.33 40.30 -1.33
C ALA A 309 25.69 41.04 -1.33
N PRO A 310 25.82 42.19 -2.02
CA PRO A 310 27.05 42.96 -1.98
C PRO A 310 27.31 43.39 -0.52
N GLY A 311 28.51 43.02 -0.03
CA GLY A 311 28.90 43.18 1.37
C GLY A 311 28.85 44.63 1.83
N THR A 312 28.25 44.84 2.99
CA THR A 312 28.46 46.02 3.83
C THR A 312 29.94 46.09 4.19
N MET A 313 30.62 47.13 3.69
CA MET A 313 31.94 47.54 4.19
C MET A 313 31.82 47.86 5.68
N ASN A 314 32.41 47.01 6.53
CA ASN A 314 32.65 47.37 7.92
C ASN A 314 33.97 48.16 8.00
N THR A 315 33.84 49.45 8.25
CA THR A 315 34.91 50.29 8.81
C THR A 315 35.22 49.80 10.22
N THR A 316 36.45 49.37 10.47
CA THR A 316 36.96 49.21 11.83
C THR A 316 38.31 49.91 11.93
N THR A 317 38.23 51.16 12.40
CA THR A 317 39.30 51.89 13.06
C THR A 317 39.96 50.99 14.11
N SER A 318 41.26 50.77 14.00
CA SER A 318 42.08 50.26 15.10
C SER A 318 43.19 51.26 15.36
N GLN A 319 43.16 51.83 16.57
CA GLN A 319 44.16 52.72 17.10
C GLN A 319 45.47 51.95 17.31
N GLU A 320 46.57 52.51 16.80
CA GLU A 320 47.92 52.16 17.21
C GLU A 320 48.23 52.83 18.55
N GLY A 321 48.75 52.06 19.49
CA GLY A 321 49.30 52.53 20.74
C GLY A 321 50.28 51.49 21.30
N THR A 322 51.57 51.79 21.11
CA THR A 322 52.70 51.69 22.09
C THR A 322 52.88 50.38 22.88
N SER A 323 54.06 49.82 23.12
CA SER A 323 55.46 50.18 22.90
C SER A 323 56.33 49.08 23.55
N GLU A 324 57.62 49.07 23.21
CA GLU A 324 58.77 48.59 24.03
C GLU A 324 59.20 47.10 24.01
N THR A 325 60.23 46.90 23.18
CA THR A 325 61.45 46.06 23.27
C THR A 325 62.21 46.09 24.62
N PRO A 326 63.28 45.29 24.82
CA PRO A 326 63.95 44.36 23.88
C PRO A 326 63.90 42.86 24.24
#